data_AF-A0A3D8K2Z8-F1
#
_entry.id   AF-A0A3D8K2Z8-F1
#
_cell.length_a   1.000
_cell.length_b   1.000
_cell.length_c   1.000
_cell.angle_alpha   90.00
_cell.angle_beta   90.00
_cell.angle_gamma   90.00
#
_symmetry.space_group_name_H-M   'P 1'
#
loop_
_entity.id
_entity.type
_entity.pdbx_description
1 polymer ?
#
loop_
_entity_poly.entity_id
_entity_poly.type
_entity_poly.pdbx_seq_one_letter_code
_entity_poly.pdbx_strand_id
1 'polypeptide(L)' 'MNSISPAQTGAAGAVTAAVVSVIAAVIKHYHIDLDGDAQVSIAVGIVAGAHWLAQTLIARASAKAVISAQ' A
#
# COMPACT_ATOMS: atom_id res chain seq x y z
N MET A 1 -4.37 19.20 10.20
CA MET A 1 -5.02 17.94 9.80
C MET A 1 -5.39 18.06 8.34
N ASN A 2 -4.69 17.38 7.43
CA ASN A 2 -5.10 17.28 6.04
C ASN A 2 -6.32 16.36 5.99
N SER A 3 -7.49 16.92 5.68
CA SER A 3 -8.72 16.14 5.48
C SER A 3 -8.47 15.11 4.37
N ILE A 4 -8.45 13.83 4.75
CA ILE A 4 -8.39 12.72 3.80
C ILE A 4 -9.68 12.80 2.99
N SER A 5 -9.57 13.04 1.70
CA SER A 5 -10.76 13.12 0.84
C SER A 5 -11.32 11.71 0.61
N PRO A 6 -12.63 11.56 0.38
CA PRO A 6 -13.23 10.26 0.05
C PRO A 6 -12.55 9.57 -1.15
N ALA A 7 -11.98 10.35 -2.08
CA ALA A 7 -11.22 9.83 -3.20
C ALA A 7 -9.92 9.12 -2.77
N GLN A 8 -9.24 9.60 -1.72
CA GLN A 8 -8.03 8.95 -1.20
C GLN A 8 -8.35 7.63 -0.49
N THR A 9 -9.45 7.58 0.27
CA THR A 9 -9.91 6.34 0.90
C THR A 9 -10.40 5.33 -0.15
N GLY A 10 -11.14 5.78 -1.17
CA GLY A 10 -11.57 4.94 -2.28
C GLY A 10 -10.41 4.38 -3.10
N ALA A 11 -9.39 5.19 -3.36
CA ALA A 11 -8.17 4.75 -4.05
C ALA A 11 -7.42 3.67 -3.24
N ALA A 12 -7.30 3.84 -1.91
CA ALA A 12 -6.69 2.82 -1.06
C ALA A 12 -7.45 1.49 -1.12
N GLY A 13 -8.78 1.52 -1.07
CA GLY A 13 -9.62 0.32 -1.22
C GLY A 13 -9.44 -0.36 -2.58
N ALA A 14 -9.40 0.41 -3.68
CA ALA A 14 -9.20 -0.13 -5.02
C ALA A 14 -7.80 -0.78 -5.18
N VAL A 15 -6.76 -0.16 -4.63
CA VAL A 15 -5.40 -0.73 -4.66
C VAL A 15 -5.33 -2.01 -3.84
N THR A 16 -5.93 -2.04 -2.65
CA THR A 16 -6.00 -3.27 -1.85
C THR A 16 -6.70 -4.40 -2.61
N ALA A 17 -7.85 -4.12 -3.25
CA ALA A 17 -8.55 -5.13 -4.05
C ALA A 17 -7.69 -5.65 -5.22
N ALA A 18 -6.93 -4.77 -5.89
CA ALA A 18 -6.00 -5.18 -6.93
C ALA A 18 -4.88 -6.09 -6.37
N VAL A 19 -4.30 -5.75 -5.22
CA VAL A 19 -3.27 -6.58 -4.56
C VAL A 19 -3.83 -7.94 -4.14
N VAL A 20 -5.05 -7.99 -3.58
CA VAL A 20 -5.73 -9.25 -3.24
C VAL A 20 -5.89 -10.12 -4.48
N SER A 21 -6.27 -9.55 -5.63
CA SER A 21 -6.45 -10.32 -6.88
C SER A 21 -5.15 -10.99 -7.35
N VAL A 22 -4.01 -10.31 -7.18
CA VAL A 22 -2.68 -10.88 -7.49
C VAL A 22 -2.34 -11.99 -6.51
N ILE A 23 -2.55 -11.78 -5.21
CA ILE A 23 -2.30 -12.78 -4.16
C ILE A 23 -3.14 -14.04 -4.42
N ALA A 24 -4.43 -13.88 -4.71
CA ALA A 24 -5.33 -14.99 -5.04
C ALA A 24 -4.86 -15.77 -6.27
N ALA A 25 -4.38 -15.08 -7.31
CA ALA A 25 -3.83 -15.73 -8.51
C ALA A 25 -2.57 -16.55 -8.20
N VAL A 26 -1.66 -16.01 -7.38
CA VAL A 26 -0.44 -16.70 -6.94
C VAL A 26 -0.78 -17.94 -6.11
N ILE A 27 -1.68 -17.81 -5.14
CA ILE A 27 -2.13 -18.91 -4.27
C ILE A 27 -2.74 -20.04 -5.10
N LYS A 28 -3.61 -19.70 -6.05
CA LYS A 28 -4.20 -20.66 -6.97
C LYS A 28 -3.14 -21.34 -7.86
N HIS A 29 -2.14 -20.61 -8.32
CA HIS A 29 -1.10 -21.15 -9.19
C HIS A 29 -0.14 -22.09 -8.45
N TYR A 30 0.19 -21.79 -7.20
CA TYR A 30 1.13 -22.57 -6.39
C TYR A 30 0.46 -23.55 -5.41
N HIS A 31 -0.87 -23.69 -5.47
CA HIS A 31 -1.64 -24.56 -4.57
C HIS A 31 -1.34 -24.31 -3.08
N ILE A 32 -1.19 -23.04 -2.72
CA ILE A 32 -0.95 -22.65 -1.33
C ILE A 32 -2.29 -22.73 -0.58
N ASP A 33 -2.31 -23.35 0.58
CA ASP A 33 -3.49 -23.35 1.45
C ASP A 33 -3.48 -22.08 2.31
N LEU A 34 -4.22 -21.06 1.86
CA LEU A 34 -4.35 -19.78 2.55
C LEU A 34 -5.78 -19.27 2.44
N ASP A 35 -6.41 -19.02 3.59
CA ASP A 35 -7.79 -18.55 3.64
C ASP A 35 -7.95 -17.12 3.12
N GLY A 36 -9.19 -16.75 2.78
CA GLY A 36 -9.49 -15.43 2.21
C GLY A 36 -9.14 -14.28 3.15
N ASP A 37 -9.32 -14.48 4.45
CA ASP A 37 -9.04 -13.45 5.46
C ASP A 37 -7.53 -13.18 5.58
N ALA A 38 -6.68 -14.22 5.53
CA ALA A 38 -5.24 -14.04 5.47
C ALA A 38 -4.79 -13.36 4.17
N GLN A 39 -5.44 -13.65 3.03
CA GLN A 39 -5.12 -12.97 1.77
C GLN A 39 -5.37 -11.46 1.86
N VAL A 40 -6.51 -11.06 2.42
CA VAL A 40 -6.86 -9.65 2.63
C VAL A 40 -5.93 -9.00 3.65
N SER A 41 -5.61 -9.69 4.75
CA SER A 41 -4.68 -9.20 5.77
C SER A 41 -3.28 -8.92 5.19
N ILE A 42 -2.75 -9.85 4.38
CA ILE A 42 -1.47 -9.66 3.68
C ILE A 42 -1.55 -8.49 2.72
N ALA A 43 -2.63 -8.38 1.94
CA ALA A 43 -2.80 -7.28 0.99
C ALA A 43 -2.82 -5.91 1.69
N VAL A 44 -3.57 -5.78 2.78
CA VAL A 44 -3.61 -4.55 3.59
C VAL A 44 -2.23 -4.24 4.17
N GLY A 45 -1.51 -5.25 4.67
CA GLY A 45 -0.14 -5.10 5.17
C GLY A 45 0.82 -4.56 4.10
N ILE A 46 0.75 -5.09 2.87
CA ILE A 46 1.54 -4.62 1.72
C ILE A 46 1.21 -3.16 1.40
N VAL A 47 -0.08 -2.82 1.30
CA VAL A 47 -0.51 -1.46 0.95
C VAL A 47 -0.10 -0.46 2.02
N ALA A 48 -0.30 -0.79 3.31
CA ALA A 48 0.09 0.05 4.43
C ALA A 48 1.62 0.25 4.49
N GLY A 49 2.39 -0.84 4.29
CA GLY A 49 3.85 -0.78 4.25
C GLY A 49 4.37 0.07 3.10
N ALA A 50 3.82 -0.11 1.90
CA ALA A 50 4.16 0.72 0.73
C ALA A 50 3.83 2.19 0.95
N HIS A 51 2.69 2.48 1.59
CA HIS A 51 2.28 3.83 1.93
C HIS A 51 3.24 4.51 2.92
N TRP A 52 3.64 3.80 3.98
CA TRP A 52 4.62 4.30 4.95
C TRP A 52 5.99 4.54 4.31
N LEU A 53 6.45 3.60 3.48
CA LEU A 53 7.73 3.73 2.78
C LEU A 53 7.71 4.94 1.83
N ALA A 54 6.64 5.11 1.06
CA ALA A 54 6.47 6.25 0.18
C ALA A 54 6.51 7.58 0.94
N GLN A 55 5.80 7.69 2.08
CA GLN A 55 5.85 8.87 2.92
C GLN A 55 7.26 9.15 3.45
N THR A 56 7.97 8.10 3.87
CA THR A 56 9.36 8.21 4.37
C THR A 56 10.29 8.73 3.28
N LEU A 57 10.16 8.21 2.06
CA LEU A 57 10.97 8.66 0.92
C LEU A 57 10.64 10.11 0.52
N ILE A 58 9.37 10.48 0.49
CA ILE A 58 8.94 11.85 0.22
C ILE A 58 9.50 12.80 1.28
N ALA A 59 9.38 12.47 2.57
CA ALA A 59 9.91 13.27 3.67
C ALA A 59 11.44 13.44 3.60
N ARG A 60 12.17 12.36 3.23
CA ARG A 60 13.62 12.42 3.01
C ARG A 60 13.97 13.28 1.79
N ALA A 61 13.23 13.16 0.70
CA ALA A 61 13.45 13.94 -0.51
C ALA A 61 13.19 15.43 -0.27
N SER A 62 12.13 15.78 0.46
CA SER A 62 11.83 17.17 0.84
C SER A 62 12.90 17.74 1.78
N ALA A 63 13.39 16.97 2.74
CA ALA A 63 14.47 17.42 3.62
C ALA A 63 15.77 17.69 2.85
N LYS A 64 16.10 16.87 1.85
CA LYS A 64 17.25 17.10 0.96
C LYS A 64 17.06 18.35 0.09
N ALA A 65 15.84 18.59 -0.41
CA ALA A 65 15.53 19.77 -1.21
C ALA A 65 15.67 21.08 -0.42
N VAL A 66 15.28 21.09 0.86
CA VAL A 66 15.44 22.25 1.75
C VAL A 66 16.92 22.57 2.01
N ILE A 67 17.77 21.55 2.22
CA ILE A 67 19.20 21.74 2.45
C ILE A 67 19.93 22.22 1.19
N SER A 68 19.51 21.79 -0.02
CA SER A 68 20.11 22.25 -1.29
C SER A 68 19.65 23.65 -1.73
N ALA A 69 18.67 24.26 -1.05
CA ALA A 69 18.16 25.59 -1.34
C ALA A 69 18.66 26.68 -0.37
N GLN A 70 19.46 26.31 0.64
CA GLN A 70 20.24 27.22 1.48
C GLN A 70 21.68 27.35 0.95
#